data_AF-A0A3S1I380-F1
#
_entry.id   AF-A0A3S1I380-F1
#
_cell.length_a   1.000
_cell.length_b   1.000
_cell.length_c   1.000
_cell.angle_alpha   90.00
_cell.angle_beta   90.00
_cell.angle_gamma   90.00
#
_symmetry.space_group_name_H-M   'P 1'
#
loop_
_entity.id
_entity.type
_entity.pdbx_description
1 polymer ?
#
loop_
_entity_poly.entity_id
_entity_poly.type
_entity_poly.pdbx_seq_one_letter_code
_entity_poly.pdbx_strand_id
1 'polypeptide(L)'
;MQRGGGRGGGRGGKKNHKGQRRHFTDEDELREQAQKAEKEKAWRKQQGIESEEEEEEKEDEAKAKNRDMPPSESESDSESEGEDGKPKGVSHLIEVANPNRTGAKTSRKVTELGDKPASGNLSRREREELEKQEARRKYQVLHAAGKTEEAQADLARLAIIRKQREEAAKKKEEERKAKEALATVKKSKS
;
A
#
# COMPACT_ATOMS: atom_id res chain seq x y z
N MET A 1 -47.83 -14.00 41.03
CA MET A 1 -47.37 -13.00 40.05
C MET A 1 -45.90 -13.25 39.71
N GLN A 2 -45.56 -13.12 38.42
CA GLN A 2 -44.22 -13.00 37.81
C GLN A 2 -43.18 -12.25 38.68
N ARG A 3 -41.86 -12.45 38.56
CA ARG A 3 -41.04 -12.23 37.35
C ARG A 3 -39.71 -12.99 37.42
N GLY A 4 -39.38 -13.68 36.33
CA GLY A 4 -38.06 -14.24 36.07
C GLY A 4 -37.02 -13.15 35.83
N GLY A 5 -35.90 -13.24 36.55
CA GLY A 5 -34.71 -12.43 36.32
C GLY A 5 -33.85 -13.04 35.23
N GLY A 6 -34.22 -12.85 33.96
CA GLY A 6 -33.34 -13.13 32.84
C GLY A 6 -32.14 -12.18 32.90
N ARG A 7 -30.94 -12.71 33.21
CA ARG A 7 -29.68 -12.03 32.93
C ARG A 7 -29.49 -11.99 31.41
N GLY A 8 -30.16 -11.03 30.78
CA GLY A 8 -29.88 -10.67 29.40
C GLY A 8 -28.44 -10.17 29.33
N GLY A 9 -27.57 -10.94 28.69
CA GLY A 9 -26.26 -10.46 28.27
C GLY A 9 -26.44 -9.16 27.50
N GLY A 10 -25.94 -8.07 28.06
CA GLY A 10 -26.01 -6.75 27.46
C GLY A 10 -25.34 -6.78 26.09
N ARG A 11 -26.14 -6.80 25.04
CA ARG A 11 -25.69 -6.57 23.67
C ARG A 11 -25.05 -5.19 23.65
N GLY A 12 -23.80 -5.14 23.20
CA GLY A 12 -22.90 -4.01 23.31
C GLY A 12 -23.54 -2.66 23.00
N GLY A 13 -23.46 -1.75 23.97
CA GLY A 13 -23.80 -0.35 23.76
C GLY A 13 -22.95 0.24 22.64
N LYS A 14 -23.56 1.13 21.84
CA LYS A 14 -22.87 1.89 20.79
C LYS A 14 -21.61 2.52 21.39
N LYS A 15 -20.46 2.25 20.78
CA LYS A 15 -19.18 2.84 21.18
C LYS A 15 -19.31 4.36 20.99
N ASN A 16 -19.26 5.10 22.09
CA ASN A 16 -19.25 6.56 22.05
C ASN A 16 -17.84 7.02 21.67
N HIS A 17 -17.67 7.52 20.45
CA HIS A 17 -16.38 8.00 19.93
C HIS A 17 -16.10 9.47 20.32
N LYS A 18 -17.05 10.15 20.99
CA LYS A 18 -16.90 11.55 21.39
C LYS A 18 -15.90 11.66 22.54
N GLY A 19 -14.76 12.31 22.29
CA GLY A 19 -13.67 12.47 23.26
C GLY A 19 -12.59 11.38 23.21
N GLN A 20 -12.69 10.41 22.30
CA GLN A 20 -11.59 9.47 22.06
C GLN A 20 -10.45 10.18 21.32
N ARG A 21 -9.21 9.80 21.63
CA ARG A 21 -8.04 10.19 20.83
C ARG A 21 -8.26 9.83 19.36
N ARG A 22 -8.01 10.78 18.47
CA ARG A 22 -8.06 10.55 17.02
C ARG A 22 -6.86 9.67 16.66
N HIS A 23 -7.14 8.50 16.11
CA HIS A 23 -6.12 7.66 15.50
C HIS A 23 -6.12 7.96 14.01
N PHE A 24 -4.96 8.32 13.48
CA PHE A 24 -4.72 8.35 12.05
C PHE A 24 -4.07 7.02 11.70
N THR A 25 -4.62 6.32 10.71
CA THR A 25 -4.02 5.10 10.19
C THR A 25 -2.78 5.50 9.38
N ASP A 26 -1.63 4.96 9.76
CA ASP A 26 -0.37 5.18 9.04
C ASP A 26 -0.40 4.44 7.69
N GLU A 27 0.39 4.92 6.71
CA GLU A 27 0.41 4.36 5.35
C GLU A 27 0.80 2.86 5.34
N ASP A 28 1.69 2.47 6.24
CA ASP A 28 2.08 1.08 6.41
C ASP A 28 0.96 0.22 7.01
N GLU A 29 0.17 0.77 7.93
CA GLU A 29 -1.00 0.08 8.51
C GLU A 29 -2.10 -0.13 7.46
N LEU A 30 -2.28 0.84 6.55
CA LEU A 30 -3.21 0.73 5.44
C LEU A 30 -2.79 -0.37 4.44
N ARG A 31 -1.49 -0.48 4.15
CA ARG A 31 -0.94 -1.56 3.31
C ARG A 31 -1.08 -2.93 3.96
N GLU A 32 -0.84 -3.03 5.27
CA GLU A 32 -1.03 -4.28 5.99
C GLU A 32 -2.49 -4.73 6.02
N GLN A 33 -3.42 -3.79 6.19
CA GLN A 33 -4.86 -4.09 6.09
C GLN A 33 -5.23 -4.59 4.70
N ALA A 34 -4.73 -3.94 3.64
CA ALA A 34 -4.97 -4.38 2.26
C ALA A 34 -4.42 -5.80 2.01
N GLN A 35 -3.19 -6.08 2.45
CA GLN A 35 -2.60 -7.43 2.31
C GLN A 35 -3.35 -8.48 3.12
N LYS A 36 -3.86 -8.12 4.30
CA LYS A 36 -4.65 -9.03 5.14
C LYS A 36 -5.99 -9.35 4.48
N ALA A 37 -6.65 -8.35 3.91
CA ALA A 37 -7.88 -8.51 3.15
C ALA A 37 -7.66 -9.39 1.91
N GLU A 38 -6.56 -9.18 1.17
CA GLU A 38 -6.22 -10.00 0.01
C GLU A 38 -5.95 -11.47 0.38
N LYS A 39 -5.22 -11.72 1.48
CA LYS A 39 -4.98 -13.07 2.00
C LYS A 39 -6.28 -13.74 2.46
N GLU A 40 -7.19 -12.99 3.08
CA GLU A 40 -8.49 -13.51 3.52
C GLU A 40 -9.40 -13.84 2.32
N LYS A 41 -9.41 -12.97 1.29
CA LYS A 41 -10.09 -13.23 0.01
C LYS A 41 -9.53 -14.48 -0.66
N ALA A 42 -8.21 -14.63 -0.72
CA ALA A 42 -7.55 -15.81 -1.28
C ALA A 42 -7.86 -17.09 -0.48
N TRP A 43 -7.87 -17.02 0.85
CA TRP A 43 -8.25 -18.14 1.72
C TRP A 43 -9.71 -18.57 1.49
N ARG A 44 -10.64 -17.61 1.42
CA ARG A 44 -12.06 -17.90 1.09
C ARG A 44 -12.23 -18.56 -0.28
N LYS A 45 -11.50 -18.07 -1.28
CA LYS A 45 -11.49 -18.64 -2.64
C LYS A 45 -10.98 -20.08 -2.66
N GLN A 46 -9.93 -20.38 -1.91
CA GLN A 46 -9.44 -21.76 -1.75
C GLN A 46 -10.43 -22.67 -1.02
N GLN A 47 -11.22 -22.12 -0.08
CA GLN A 47 -12.27 -22.85 0.62
C GLN A 47 -13.59 -22.95 -0.18
N GLY A 48 -13.65 -22.39 -1.39
CA GLY A 48 -14.85 -22.42 -2.24
C GLY A 48 -16.02 -21.59 -1.69
N ILE A 49 -15.74 -20.65 -0.79
CA ILE A 49 -16.74 -19.72 -0.24
C ILE A 49 -16.72 -18.49 -1.16
N GLU A 50 -17.42 -18.57 -2.28
CA GLU A 50 -17.58 -17.48 -3.24
C GLU A 50 -18.49 -16.41 -2.59
N SER A 51 -17.92 -15.23 -2.31
CA SER A 51 -18.66 -14.09 -1.73
C SER A 51 -19.00 -13.12 -2.85
N GLU A 52 -20.28 -12.83 -3.01
CA GLU A 52 -20.94 -11.96 -4.00
C GLU A 52 -20.57 -10.46 -3.84
N GLU A 53 -19.37 -10.16 -3.36
CA GLU A 53 -18.86 -8.82 -3.03
C GLU A 53 -17.83 -8.34 -4.10
N GLU A 54 -17.46 -9.23 -5.05
CA GLU A 54 -16.49 -8.94 -6.12
C GLU A 54 -17.14 -8.20 -7.32
N GLU A 55 -18.47 -8.04 -7.33
CA GLU A 55 -19.20 -7.37 -8.42
C GLU A 55 -19.44 -5.87 -8.16
N GLU A 56 -19.40 -5.40 -6.90
CA GLU A 56 -19.73 -4.00 -6.53
C GLU A 56 -18.53 -3.03 -6.69
N GLU A 57 -17.28 -3.48 -6.49
CA GLU A 57 -16.08 -2.61 -6.61
C GLU A 57 -15.79 -2.15 -8.05
N LYS A 58 -16.39 -2.75 -9.09
CA LYS A 58 -16.17 -2.36 -10.49
C LYS A 58 -17.03 -1.19 -10.97
N GLU A 59 -18.13 -0.85 -10.29
CA GLU A 59 -19.01 0.25 -10.71
C GLU A 59 -18.57 1.63 -10.19
N ASP A 60 -17.88 1.71 -9.05
CA ASP A 60 -17.55 2.99 -8.41
C ASP A 60 -16.35 3.74 -9.03
N GLU A 61 -15.43 3.05 -9.70
CA GLU A 61 -14.21 3.67 -10.25
C GLU A 61 -14.48 4.56 -11.50
N ALA A 62 -15.66 4.46 -12.12
CA ALA A 62 -16.01 5.19 -13.34
C ALA A 62 -16.49 6.64 -13.11
N LYS A 63 -16.82 7.04 -11.88
CA LYS A 63 -17.55 8.31 -11.59
C LYS A 63 -16.69 9.47 -11.09
N ALA A 64 -15.40 9.27 -10.79
CA ALA A 64 -14.56 10.25 -10.11
C ALA A 64 -13.73 11.19 -11.02
N LYS A 65 -14.04 11.29 -12.33
CA LYS A 65 -13.37 12.21 -13.27
C LYS A 65 -14.20 13.46 -13.57
N ASN A 66 -14.45 14.31 -12.57
CA ASN A 66 -14.72 15.74 -12.74
C ASN A 66 -15.03 16.36 -11.38
N ARG A 67 -14.15 17.25 -10.92
CA ARG A 67 -14.45 18.57 -10.30
C ARG A 67 -13.24 19.12 -9.54
N ASP A 68 -12.58 20.05 -10.21
CA ASP A 68 -12.26 21.41 -9.74
C ASP A 68 -11.49 21.60 -8.42
N MET A 69 -10.22 21.99 -8.56
CA MET A 69 -9.46 22.83 -7.63
C MET A 69 -10.16 24.19 -7.43
N PRO A 70 -10.08 24.81 -6.23
CA PRO A 70 -9.35 26.08 -6.10
C PRO A 70 -8.71 26.25 -4.67
N PRO A 71 -8.23 27.45 -4.25
CA PRO A 71 -6.81 27.80 -4.23
C PRO A 71 -6.21 28.03 -2.82
N SER A 72 -4.89 28.14 -2.81
CA SER A 72 -4.03 28.68 -1.75
C SER A 72 -4.53 30.00 -1.16
N GLU A 73 -4.66 30.08 0.16
CA GLU A 73 -4.31 31.29 0.91
C GLU A 73 -3.54 30.93 2.19
N SER A 74 -2.34 31.48 2.24
CA SER A 74 -1.39 31.50 3.34
C SER A 74 -1.83 32.57 4.33
N GLU A 75 -1.74 32.27 5.62
CA GLU A 75 -1.36 33.17 6.73
C GLU A 75 -1.79 32.50 8.04
N SER A 76 -0.81 32.08 8.85
CA SER A 76 -0.90 32.18 10.30
C SER A 76 0.48 31.86 10.88
N ASP A 77 1.24 32.92 11.05
CA ASP A 77 2.32 33.02 12.02
C ASP A 77 1.85 32.51 13.39
N SER A 78 2.64 31.63 14.01
CA SER A 78 2.56 31.36 15.45
C SER A 78 3.93 30.90 15.92
N GLU A 79 4.75 31.89 16.21
CA GLU A 79 5.83 31.84 17.20
C GLU A 79 5.32 31.15 18.49
N SER A 80 6.05 30.15 18.97
CA SER A 80 5.86 29.61 20.32
C SER A 80 7.22 29.18 20.87
N GLU A 81 7.89 30.19 21.41
CA GLU A 81 8.83 30.17 22.54
C GLU A 81 9.09 28.78 23.14
N GLY A 82 10.29 28.28 22.91
CA GLY A 82 10.83 27.11 23.58
C GLY A 82 11.03 27.39 25.06
N GLU A 83 10.14 26.85 25.88
CA GLU A 83 10.33 26.85 27.32
C GLU A 83 11.35 25.77 27.70
N ASP A 84 12.63 26.12 27.56
CA ASP A 84 13.74 25.43 28.21
C ASP A 84 13.50 25.50 29.72
N GLY A 85 13.00 24.39 30.26
CA GLY A 85 12.72 24.22 31.68
C GLY A 85 13.98 24.50 32.51
N LYS A 86 14.00 25.65 33.18
CA LYS A 86 15.07 26.01 34.12
C LYS A 86 15.24 24.88 35.15
N PRO A 87 16.48 24.40 35.41
CA PRO A 87 16.70 23.33 36.37
C PRO A 87 16.21 23.78 37.75
N LYS A 88 15.39 22.93 38.38
CA LYS A 88 14.83 23.22 39.71
C LYS A 88 15.94 23.04 40.76
N GLY A 89 16.22 24.11 41.51
CA GLY A 89 17.12 24.09 42.67
C GLY A 89 18.60 23.87 42.35
N VAL A 90 19.34 23.30 43.30
CA VAL A 90 20.82 23.10 43.24
C VAL A 90 21.25 21.95 42.31
N SER A 91 20.29 21.34 41.60
CA SER A 91 20.53 20.19 40.71
C SER A 91 21.50 20.48 39.55
N HIS A 92 21.67 21.75 39.17
CA HIS A 92 22.66 22.18 38.19
C HIS A 92 24.09 22.30 38.76
N LEU A 93 24.23 22.47 40.08
CA LEU A 93 25.51 22.69 40.74
C LEU A 93 26.17 21.40 41.25
N ILE A 94 25.40 20.31 41.37
CA ILE A 94 25.89 19.02 41.87
C ILE A 94 26.16 18.09 40.68
N GLU A 95 27.43 17.73 40.49
CA GLU A 95 27.86 16.75 39.49
C GLU A 95 27.42 15.34 39.93
N VAL A 96 26.43 14.77 39.23
CA VAL A 96 25.97 13.41 39.55
C VAL A 96 26.82 12.37 38.81
N ALA A 97 27.91 11.95 39.44
CA ALA A 97 28.78 10.86 38.98
C ALA A 97 28.18 9.47 39.29
N ASN A 98 27.01 9.16 38.73
CA ASN A 98 26.45 7.81 38.79
C ASN A 98 26.79 7.07 37.49
N PRO A 99 27.60 5.99 37.53
CA PRO A 99 28.03 5.26 36.33
C PRO A 99 26.87 4.55 35.60
N ASN A 100 25.75 4.30 36.28
CA ASN A 100 24.53 3.77 35.69
C ASN A 100 23.51 4.85 35.31
N ARG A 101 23.85 6.13 35.52
CA ARG A 101 23.00 7.25 35.08
C ARG A 101 23.15 7.37 33.57
N THR A 102 22.24 6.71 32.86
CA THR A 102 21.98 6.91 31.44
C THR A 102 21.53 8.35 31.22
N GLY A 103 22.49 9.27 31.19
CA GLY A 103 22.25 10.70 31.11
C GLY A 103 21.62 11.09 29.79
N ALA A 104 20.62 11.95 29.90
CA ALA A 104 20.34 13.09 29.02
C ALA A 104 20.32 12.85 27.50
N LYS A 105 19.09 12.87 26.95
CA LYS A 105 18.72 13.10 25.55
C LYS A 105 19.16 12.01 24.57
N THR A 106 18.32 11.00 24.41
CA THR A 106 18.43 9.92 23.40
C THR A 106 17.96 10.31 22.00
N SER A 107 17.55 11.56 21.75
CA SER A 107 17.14 12.01 20.41
C SER A 107 18.32 12.60 19.63
N ARG A 108 19.19 11.73 19.12
CA ARG A 108 20.10 12.10 18.02
C ARG A 108 19.28 12.16 16.72
N LYS A 109 19.51 13.18 15.89
CA LYS A 109 18.78 13.35 14.63
C LYS A 109 19.16 12.22 13.68
N VAL A 110 18.17 11.64 12.98
CA VAL A 110 18.32 10.49 12.08
C VAL A 110 19.42 10.71 11.02
N THR A 111 19.69 11.97 10.65
CA THR A 111 20.74 12.37 9.71
C THR A 111 22.17 12.17 10.22
N GLU A 112 22.41 12.07 11.53
CA GLU A 112 23.75 11.83 12.11
C GLU A 112 24.07 10.35 12.33
N LEU A 113 23.12 9.44 12.07
CA LEU A 113 23.30 7.99 12.19
C LEU A 113 23.82 7.34 10.88
N GLY A 114 24.24 8.14 9.89
CA GLY A 114 24.69 7.67 8.58
C GLY A 114 26.13 7.16 8.54
N ASP A 115 26.30 6.00 7.91
CA ASP A 115 27.51 5.49 7.25
C ASP A 115 28.78 5.26 8.07
N LYS A 116 28.66 4.60 9.22
CA LYS A 116 29.76 3.76 9.70
C LYS A 116 29.33 2.31 9.56
N PRO A 117 29.98 1.49 8.68
CA PRO A 117 29.76 0.06 8.74
C PRO A 117 30.15 -0.36 10.15
N ALA A 118 29.18 -0.79 10.95
CA ALA A 118 29.45 -1.34 12.25
C ALA A 118 30.46 -2.48 12.01
N SER A 119 31.72 -2.26 12.37
CA SER A 119 32.81 -3.22 12.21
C SER A 119 32.69 -4.38 13.21
N GLY A 120 31.46 -4.74 13.56
CA GLY A 120 31.10 -5.93 14.30
C GLY A 120 30.48 -6.90 13.31
N ASN A 121 30.93 -8.15 13.35
CA ASN A 121 30.25 -9.24 12.66
C ASN A 121 28.76 -9.17 13.00
N LEU A 122 27.94 -8.73 12.03
CA LEU A 122 26.48 -8.73 12.14
C LEU A 122 26.05 -10.04 12.81
N SER A 123 25.21 -9.93 13.84
CA SER A 123 24.74 -11.10 14.56
C SER A 123 24.17 -12.10 13.55
N ARG A 124 24.33 -13.40 13.78
CA ARG A 124 23.84 -14.45 12.85
C ARG A 124 22.39 -14.19 12.42
N ARG A 125 21.58 -13.70 13.36
CA ARG A 125 20.20 -13.29 13.16
C ARG A 125 20.04 -12.11 12.18
N GLU A 126 20.89 -11.10 12.27
CA GLU A 126 20.86 -9.92 11.40
C GLU A 126 21.32 -10.27 9.97
N ARG A 127 22.28 -11.19 9.83
CA ARG A 127 22.71 -11.68 8.51
C ARG A 127 21.60 -12.43 7.79
N GLU A 128 20.94 -13.36 8.48
CA GLU A 128 19.82 -14.12 7.93
C GLU A 128 18.62 -13.21 7.59
N GLU A 129 18.38 -12.15 8.38
CA GLU A 129 17.32 -11.19 8.08
C GLU A 129 17.64 -10.32 6.86
N LEU A 130 18.87 -9.82 6.72
CA LEU A 130 19.31 -9.08 5.54
C LEU A 130 19.28 -9.96 4.29
N GLU A 131 19.75 -11.20 4.37
CA GLU A 131 19.71 -12.14 3.24
C GLU A 131 18.27 -12.42 2.81
N LYS A 132 17.34 -12.58 3.76
CA LYS A 132 15.91 -12.73 3.46
C LYS A 132 15.33 -11.49 2.78
N GLN A 133 15.72 -10.29 3.21
CA GLN A 133 15.30 -9.05 2.55
C GLN A 133 15.89 -8.93 1.14
N GLU A 134 17.17 -9.26 0.98
CA GLU A 134 17.83 -9.29 -0.33
C GLU A 134 17.20 -10.31 -1.27
N ALA A 135 16.88 -11.51 -0.80
CA ALA A 135 16.23 -12.55 -1.59
C ALA A 135 14.85 -12.09 -2.09
N ARG A 136 14.07 -11.43 -1.21
CA ARG A 136 12.79 -10.82 -1.60
C ARG A 136 12.96 -9.73 -2.65
N ARG A 137 13.93 -8.83 -2.47
CA ARG A 137 14.24 -7.79 -3.45
C ARG A 137 14.68 -8.40 -4.79
N LYS A 138 15.56 -9.40 -4.77
CA LYS A 138 16.00 -10.12 -5.97
C LYS A 138 14.83 -10.77 -6.69
N TYR A 139 13.92 -11.43 -5.95
CA TYR A 139 12.70 -11.99 -6.51
C TYR A 139 11.83 -10.92 -7.18
N GLN A 140 11.56 -9.81 -6.49
CA GLN A 140 10.77 -8.70 -7.03
C GLN A 140 11.40 -8.10 -8.29
N VAL A 141 12.73 -7.92 -8.30
CA VAL A 141 13.47 -7.42 -9.46
C VAL A 141 13.38 -8.40 -10.63
N LEU A 142 13.55 -9.71 -10.39
CA LEU A 142 13.42 -10.73 -11.43
C LEU A 142 11.98 -10.84 -11.96
N HIS A 143 10.99 -10.70 -11.10
CA HIS A 143 9.59 -10.72 -11.48
C HIS A 143 9.23 -9.49 -12.31
N ALA A 144 9.66 -8.29 -11.88
CA ALA A 144 9.50 -7.06 -12.66
C ALA A 144 10.24 -7.12 -14.00
N ALA A 145 11.39 -7.77 -14.06
CA ALA A 145 12.13 -8.02 -15.29
C ALA A 145 11.48 -9.09 -16.19
N GLY A 146 10.38 -9.72 -15.77
CA GLY A 146 9.69 -10.75 -16.54
C GLY A 146 10.44 -12.09 -16.59
N LYS A 147 11.38 -12.34 -15.67
CA LYS A 147 12.23 -13.53 -15.68
C LYS A 147 11.69 -14.68 -14.83
N THR A 148 10.78 -14.42 -13.89
CA THR A 148 10.08 -15.46 -13.12
C THR A 148 9.10 -16.20 -14.03
N GLU A 149 8.85 -17.48 -13.75
CA GLU A 149 7.91 -18.30 -14.54
C GLU A 149 6.50 -17.68 -14.59
N GLU A 150 6.05 -17.10 -13.48
CA GLU A 150 4.80 -16.35 -13.39
C GLU A 150 4.75 -15.18 -14.37
N ALA A 151 5.76 -14.30 -14.34
CA ALA A 151 5.79 -13.13 -15.21
C ALA A 151 6.00 -13.51 -16.68
N GLN A 152 6.76 -14.58 -16.96
CA GLN A 152 6.90 -15.13 -18.31
C GLN A 152 5.56 -15.65 -18.84
N ALA A 153 4.78 -16.36 -18.02
CA ALA A 153 3.46 -16.86 -18.40
C ALA A 153 2.49 -15.71 -18.70
N ASP A 154 2.50 -14.65 -17.88
CA ASP A 154 1.69 -13.46 -18.12
C ASP A 154 2.10 -12.73 -19.42
N LEU A 155 3.41 -12.58 -19.66
CA LEU A 155 3.91 -12.01 -20.91
C LEU A 155 3.53 -12.88 -22.12
N ALA A 156 3.60 -14.21 -22.01
CA ALA A 156 3.19 -15.13 -23.06
C ALA A 156 1.68 -15.00 -23.34
N ARG A 157 0.85 -14.92 -22.30
CA ARG A 157 -0.60 -14.68 -22.43
C ARG A 157 -0.88 -13.36 -23.14
N LEU A 158 -0.20 -12.28 -22.75
CA LEU A 158 -0.33 -10.98 -23.42
C LEU A 158 0.15 -11.05 -24.88
N ALA A 159 1.21 -11.79 -25.18
CA ALA A 159 1.70 -11.97 -26.54
C ALA A 159 0.68 -12.71 -27.44
N ILE A 160 -0.01 -13.73 -26.91
CA ILE A 160 -1.09 -14.42 -27.64
C ILE A 160 -2.21 -13.45 -27.98
N ILE A 161 -2.64 -12.61 -27.03
CA ILE A 161 -3.70 -11.61 -27.26
C ILE A 161 -3.25 -10.59 -28.32
N ARG A 162 -2.00 -10.11 -28.25
CA ARG A 162 -1.45 -9.19 -29.26
C ARG A 162 -1.48 -9.83 -30.65
N LYS A 163 -1.02 -11.07 -30.80
CA LYS A 163 -1.07 -11.82 -32.06
C LYS A 163 -2.49 -11.95 -32.59
N GLN A 164 -3.45 -12.34 -31.75
CA GLN A 164 -4.85 -12.45 -32.16
C GLN A 164 -5.44 -11.11 -32.61
N ARG A 165 -5.08 -10.00 -31.95
CA ARG A 165 -5.53 -8.66 -32.35
C ARG A 165 -4.91 -8.24 -33.68
N GLU A 166 -3.62 -8.48 -33.88
CA GLU A 166 -2.92 -8.17 -35.12
C GLU A 166 -3.45 -9.01 -36.30
N GLU A 167 -3.69 -10.30 -36.09
CA GLU A 167 -4.28 -11.18 -37.11
C GLU A 167 -5.71 -10.77 -37.45
N ALA A 168 -6.53 -10.40 -36.45
CA ALA A 168 -7.87 -9.90 -36.69
C ALA A 168 -7.87 -8.55 -37.43
N ALA A 169 -6.93 -7.65 -37.12
CA ALA A 169 -6.76 -6.39 -37.83
C ALA A 169 -6.34 -6.63 -39.29
N LYS A 170 -5.35 -7.50 -39.53
CA LYS A 170 -4.91 -7.88 -40.88
C LYS A 170 -6.05 -8.50 -41.69
N LYS A 171 -6.81 -9.45 -41.12
CA LYS A 171 -7.99 -10.03 -41.79
C LYS A 171 -9.03 -8.99 -42.15
N LYS A 172 -9.33 -8.05 -41.25
CA LYS A 172 -10.26 -6.93 -41.55
C LYS A 172 -9.76 -6.02 -42.66
N GLU A 173 -8.46 -5.72 -42.71
CA GLU A 173 -7.87 -4.91 -43.78
C GLU A 173 -7.89 -5.63 -45.14
N GLU A 174 -7.59 -6.93 -45.16
CA GLU A 174 -7.66 -7.75 -46.37
C GLU A 174 -9.09 -7.85 -46.90
N GLU A 175 -10.07 -8.10 -46.03
CA GLU A 175 -11.49 -8.10 -46.42
C GLU A 175 -11.95 -6.75 -46.94
N ARG A 176 -11.49 -5.65 -46.32
CA ARG A 176 -11.79 -4.29 -46.78
C ARG A 176 -11.19 -4.04 -48.16
N LYS A 177 -9.92 -4.36 -48.38
CA LYS A 177 -9.25 -4.21 -49.68
C LYS A 177 -9.91 -5.07 -50.75
N ALA A 178 -10.31 -6.31 -50.43
CA ALA A 178 -11.04 -7.17 -51.36
C ALA A 178 -12.42 -6.58 -51.73
N LYS A 179 -13.16 -6.05 -50.75
CA LYS A 179 -14.44 -5.36 -51.00
C LYS A 179 -14.26 -4.10 -51.86
N GLU A 180 -13.23 -3.31 -51.61
CA GLU A 180 -12.91 -2.11 -52.40
C GLU A 180 -12.48 -2.49 -53.84
N ALA A 181 -11.67 -3.53 -54.02
CA ALA A 181 -11.31 -4.05 -55.35
C ALA A 181 -12.54 -4.57 -56.12
N LEU A 182 -13.44 -5.30 -55.44
CA LEU A 182 -14.70 -5.73 -56.06
C LEU A 182 -15.62 -4.55 -56.39
N ALA A 183 -15.69 -3.54 -55.54
CA ALA A 183 -16.48 -2.33 -55.79
C ALA A 183 -15.94 -1.52 -56.97
N THR A 184 -14.62 -1.38 -57.11
CA THR A 184 -13.99 -0.71 -58.24
C THR A 184 -14.20 -1.45 -59.56
N VAL A 185 -14.05 -2.79 -59.57
CA VAL A 185 -14.34 -3.62 -60.76
C VAL A 185 -15.81 -3.55 -61.16
N LYS A 186 -16.74 -3.54 -60.19
CA LYS A 186 -18.17 -3.35 -60.49
C LYS A 186 -18.45 -1.96 -61.06
N LYS A 187 -17.79 -0.92 -60.54
CA LYS A 187 -17.93 0.46 -61.03
C LYS A 187 -17.33 0.67 -62.42
N SER A 188 -16.27 -0.06 -62.80
CA SER A 188 -15.68 0.03 -64.14
C SER A 188 -16.41 -0.81 -65.20
N LYS A 189 -17.32 -1.71 -64.81
CA LYS A 189 -18.14 -2.54 -65.71
C LYS A 189 -19.55 -1.98 -65.94
N SER A 190 -19.95 -0.96 -65.19
CA SER A 190 -21.19 -0.21 -65.39
C SER A 190 -20.92 1.07 -66.17
#